data_AF-A0A938XXU2-F1
#
_entry.id   AF-A0A938XXU2-F1
#
_cell.length_a   1.000
_cell.length_b   1.000
_cell.length_c   1.000
_cell.angle_alpha   90.00
_cell.angle_beta   90.00
_cell.angle_gamma   90.00
#
_symmetry.space_group_name_H-M   'P 1'
#
loop_
_entity.id
_entity.type
_entity.pdbx_description
1 polymer ?
#
loop_
_entity_poly.entity_id
_entity_poly.type
_entity_poly.pdbx_seq_one_letter_code
_entity_poly.pdbx_strand_id
1 'polypeptide(L)'
;MKTFYFTATGNSLAVAKEIGGELYSIPQVVKHSQTKFSADKIGLVFPCYYMGTPQIVRNFIEQVELESDYIFAVMTYGNFSASGVHHFQRLAAKEGLQLDYTNELLMIDNYLPLYDITAELAKEDSKNIKENLTNLVNDIKQERKSLLKQKWWERLITFFSYKFYQFKRGAADKKFSVTEDCTSCKVCEQVCPVDNITVKEKPDYHHHCEECMACINLCPENAIKHSKEQGDKRFKNKNVKLKEIIQSNR
;
A
#
# COMPACT_ATOMS: atom_id res chain seq x y z
N MET A 1 18.15 8.63 8.35
CA MET A 1 16.83 7.97 8.33
C MET A 1 16.66 7.17 7.05
N LYS A 2 16.10 5.96 7.17
CA LYS A 2 15.65 5.13 6.05
C LYS A 2 14.14 4.99 6.10
N THR A 3 13.46 5.09 4.96
CA THR A 3 12.00 5.00 4.86
C THR A 3 11.64 3.90 3.87
N PHE A 4 11.11 2.79 4.40
CA PHE A 4 10.59 1.69 3.62
C PHE A 4 9.16 1.98 3.21
N TYR A 5 8.82 1.71 1.96
CA TYR A 5 7.47 1.94 1.48
C TYR A 5 6.94 0.84 0.57
N PHE A 6 5.64 0.61 0.64
CA PHE A 6 4.90 -0.15 -0.37
C PHE A 6 3.84 0.75 -0.98
N THR A 7 3.74 0.80 -2.30
CA THR A 7 2.74 1.62 -2.98
C THR A 7 2.14 0.90 -4.19
N ALA A 8 0.86 1.18 -4.44
CA ALA A 8 0.15 0.72 -5.63
C ALA A 8 -0.05 1.89 -6.61
N THR A 9 -0.97 2.81 -6.28
CA THR A 9 -1.29 3.97 -7.12
C THR A 9 -0.60 5.26 -6.69
N GLY A 10 0.43 5.16 -5.83
CA GLY A 10 1.30 6.27 -5.44
C GLY A 10 0.95 7.00 -4.14
N ASN A 11 -0.16 6.70 -3.44
CA ASN A 11 -0.50 7.37 -2.18
C ASN A 11 0.61 7.25 -1.13
N SER A 12 1.01 6.03 -0.80
CA SER A 12 2.05 5.78 0.22
C SER A 12 3.44 6.27 -0.21
N LEU A 13 3.76 6.28 -1.51
CA LEU A 13 5.01 6.86 -2.00
C LEU A 13 5.02 8.39 -1.90
N ALA A 14 3.89 9.06 -2.16
CA ALA A 14 3.78 10.49 -1.92
C ALA A 14 4.06 10.82 -0.44
N VAL A 15 3.50 10.05 0.48
CA VAL A 15 3.73 10.20 1.93
C VAL A 15 5.20 9.92 2.30
N ALA A 16 5.78 8.84 1.78
CA ALA A 16 7.18 8.49 2.04
C ALA A 16 8.15 9.60 1.56
N LYS A 17 7.87 10.24 0.42
CA LYS A 17 8.67 11.37 -0.08
C LYS A 17 8.60 12.60 0.82
N GLU A 18 7.43 12.91 1.38
CA GLU A 18 7.25 14.03 2.31
C GLU A 18 7.90 13.77 3.67
N ILE A 19 7.89 12.50 4.14
CA ILE A 19 8.64 12.09 5.33
C ILE A 19 10.16 12.19 5.08
N GLY A 20 10.62 11.80 3.89
CA GLY A 20 12.00 11.91 3.45
C GLY A 20 12.89 10.74 3.91
N GLY A 21 14.20 10.98 3.94
CA GLY A 21 15.22 9.94 4.14
C GLY A 21 15.56 9.17 2.88
N GLU A 22 16.39 8.14 3.02
CA GLU A 22 16.70 7.21 1.93
C GLU A 22 15.51 6.26 1.73
N LEU A 23 14.94 6.25 0.53
CA LEU A 23 13.71 5.49 0.25
C LEU A 23 14.02 4.07 -0.22
N TYR A 24 13.42 3.08 0.44
CA TYR A 24 13.53 1.68 0.09
C TYR A 24 12.18 1.11 -0.30
N SER A 25 12.06 0.56 -1.51
CA SER A 25 10.84 -0.12 -1.91
C SER A 25 10.74 -1.50 -1.25
N ILE A 26 9.68 -1.74 -0.49
CA ILE A 26 9.39 -3.03 0.14
C ILE A 26 9.36 -4.18 -0.91
N PRO A 27 8.67 -4.06 -2.05
CA PRO A 27 8.74 -5.06 -3.11
C PRO A 27 10.17 -5.43 -3.54
N GLN A 28 11.05 -4.44 -3.72
CA GLN A 28 12.44 -4.71 -4.13
C GLN A 28 13.25 -5.37 -3.02
N VAL A 29 13.08 -4.93 -1.76
CA VAL A 29 13.79 -5.54 -0.63
C VAL A 29 13.41 -7.02 -0.49
N VAL A 30 12.13 -7.34 -0.59
CA VAL A 30 11.62 -8.72 -0.56
C VAL A 30 12.18 -9.55 -1.73
N LYS A 31 12.29 -8.99 -2.94
CA LYS A 31 12.82 -9.71 -4.12
C LYS A 31 14.33 -9.92 -4.05
N HIS A 32 15.10 -8.93 -3.61
CA HIS A 32 16.56 -8.96 -3.61
C HIS A 32 17.16 -9.60 -2.36
N SER A 33 16.32 -10.06 -1.41
CA SER A 33 16.76 -10.75 -0.19
C SER A 33 17.79 -9.97 0.62
N GLN A 34 17.70 -8.63 0.63
CA GLN A 34 18.49 -7.81 1.54
C GLN A 34 17.83 -7.85 2.92
N THR A 35 18.55 -8.32 3.93
CA THR A 35 17.94 -8.73 5.21
C THR A 35 18.28 -7.83 6.39
N LYS A 36 19.29 -6.98 6.33
CA LYS A 36 19.71 -6.17 7.49
C LYS A 36 19.80 -4.69 7.15
N PHE A 37 19.19 -3.85 7.98
CA PHE A 37 19.22 -2.40 7.83
C PHE A 37 19.38 -1.71 9.18
N SER A 38 20.31 -0.76 9.24
CA SER A 38 20.51 0.11 10.40
C SER A 38 20.45 1.59 10.01
N ALA A 39 19.85 2.43 10.84
CA ALA A 39 19.82 3.89 10.72
C ALA A 39 19.32 4.54 12.03
N ASP A 40 19.62 5.83 12.26
CA ASP A 40 19.11 6.58 13.44
C ASP A 40 17.57 6.58 13.54
N LYS A 41 16.89 6.55 12.39
CA LYS A 41 15.42 6.42 12.28
C LYS A 41 15.05 5.48 11.16
N ILE A 42 14.09 4.60 11.39
CA ILE A 42 13.50 3.72 10.37
C ILE A 42 11.98 3.92 10.31
N GLY A 43 11.49 4.25 9.11
CA GLY A 43 10.06 4.41 8.84
C GLY A 43 9.49 3.33 7.93
N LEU A 44 8.25 2.91 8.18
CA LEU A 44 7.48 2.05 7.26
C LEU A 44 6.22 2.78 6.79
N VAL A 45 6.00 2.88 5.48
CA VAL A 45 4.85 3.59 4.89
C VAL A 45 4.12 2.69 3.89
N PHE A 46 2.88 2.32 4.16
CA PHE A 46 2.17 1.34 3.33
C PHE A 46 0.65 1.50 3.37
N PRO A 47 -0.10 0.98 2.37
CA PRO A 47 -1.55 1.06 2.36
C PRO A 47 -2.21 0.08 3.34
N CYS A 48 -3.43 0.39 3.76
CA CYS A 48 -4.33 -0.54 4.45
C CYS A 48 -5.02 -1.46 3.44
N TYR A 49 -4.83 -2.78 3.53
CA TYR A 49 -5.57 -3.77 2.76
C TYR A 49 -6.46 -4.61 3.66
N TYR A 50 -7.75 -4.70 3.32
CA TYR A 50 -8.74 -5.44 4.08
C TYR A 50 -8.73 -5.11 5.58
N MET A 51 -8.65 -3.81 5.91
CA MET A 51 -8.60 -3.33 7.29
C MET A 51 -7.36 -3.83 8.06
N GLY A 52 -6.27 -4.13 7.35
CA GLY A 52 -5.05 -4.75 7.87
C GLY A 52 -3.83 -4.49 6.99
N THR A 53 -2.81 -5.33 7.17
CA THR A 53 -1.48 -5.17 6.56
C THR A 53 -1.38 -5.91 5.23
N PRO A 54 -0.93 -5.29 4.13
CA PRO A 54 -0.68 -5.99 2.87
C PRO A 54 0.24 -7.20 3.06
N GLN A 55 0.02 -8.29 2.32
CA GLN A 55 0.81 -9.50 2.47
C GLN A 55 2.28 -9.26 2.16
N ILE A 56 2.60 -8.41 1.16
CA ILE A 56 3.99 -8.10 0.83
C ILE A 56 4.72 -7.37 1.97
N VAL A 57 4.01 -6.54 2.75
CA VAL A 57 4.57 -5.85 3.92
C VAL A 57 4.77 -6.83 5.07
N ARG A 58 3.87 -7.81 5.22
CA ARG A 58 4.05 -8.92 6.16
C ARG A 58 5.30 -9.74 5.81
N ASN A 59 5.47 -10.11 4.54
CA ASN A 59 6.65 -10.85 4.09
C ASN A 59 7.94 -10.08 4.37
N PHE A 60 7.91 -8.76 4.17
CA PHE A 60 9.05 -7.90 4.46
C PHE A 60 9.47 -7.96 5.93
N ILE A 61 8.56 -7.71 6.88
CA ILE A 61 8.92 -7.73 8.31
C ILE A 61 9.29 -9.12 8.83
N GLU A 62 8.87 -10.20 8.17
CA GLU A 62 9.27 -11.58 8.48
C GLU A 62 10.70 -11.90 7.96
N GLN A 63 11.27 -11.06 7.08
CA GLN A 63 12.55 -11.32 6.41
C GLN A 63 13.67 -10.35 6.80
N VAL A 64 13.34 -9.18 7.35
CA VAL A 64 14.32 -8.13 7.65
C VAL A 64 14.59 -7.96 9.15
N GLU A 65 15.82 -7.60 9.47
CA GLU A 65 16.26 -7.11 10.77
C GLU A 65 16.48 -5.59 10.64
N LEU A 66 15.72 -4.82 11.43
CA LEU A 66 15.74 -3.36 11.43
C LEU A 66 16.30 -2.88 12.77
N GLU A 67 17.47 -2.25 12.74
CA GLU A 67 18.13 -1.67 13.91
C GLU A 67 18.02 -0.14 13.89
N SER A 68 17.37 0.45 14.90
CA SER A 68 17.19 1.89 14.97
C SER A 68 16.81 2.34 16.38
N ASP A 69 17.16 3.58 16.72
CA ASP A 69 16.74 4.23 17.97
C ASP A 69 15.28 4.70 17.94
N TYR A 70 14.71 4.83 16.74
CA TYR A 70 13.34 5.27 16.53
C TYR A 70 12.70 4.62 15.31
N ILE A 71 11.73 3.73 15.55
CA ILE A 71 11.00 3.02 14.49
C ILE A 71 9.55 3.47 14.45
N PHE A 72 9.07 3.86 13.27
CA PHE A 72 7.69 4.29 13.10
C PHE A 72 6.98 3.65 11.91
N ALA A 73 5.65 3.57 11.97
CA ALA A 73 4.83 3.09 10.86
C ALA A 73 3.65 4.02 10.54
N VAL A 74 3.45 4.29 9.26
CA VAL A 74 2.37 5.14 8.73
C VAL A 74 1.55 4.33 7.75
N MET A 75 0.28 4.10 8.09
CA MET A 75 -0.65 3.39 7.22
C MET A 75 -1.55 4.37 6.47
N THR A 76 -1.51 4.37 5.14
CA THR A 76 -2.45 5.17 4.33
C THR A 76 -3.74 4.40 4.08
N TYR A 77 -4.91 5.05 4.16
CA TYR A 77 -6.21 4.41 3.91
C TYR A 77 -7.18 5.36 3.22
N GLY A 78 -8.21 4.83 2.56
CA GLY A 78 -9.11 5.64 1.73
C GLY A 78 -10.40 6.09 2.44
N ASN A 79 -11.06 5.21 3.18
CA ASN A 79 -12.32 5.52 3.85
C ASN A 79 -12.32 5.05 5.31
N PHE A 80 -12.20 3.75 5.53
CA PHE A 80 -12.20 3.15 6.86
C PHE A 80 -11.01 2.19 6.96
N SER A 81 -10.22 2.31 8.02
CA SER A 81 -9.06 1.46 8.31
C SER A 81 -9.35 0.43 9.41
N ALA A 82 -10.46 0.58 10.14
CA ALA A 82 -10.76 -0.12 11.38
C ALA A 82 -9.55 -0.14 12.32
N SER A 83 -8.97 -1.31 12.60
CA SER A 83 -7.75 -1.45 13.40
C SER A 83 -6.50 -1.82 12.60
N GLY A 84 -6.44 -1.38 11.34
CA GLY A 84 -5.38 -1.72 10.39
C GLY A 84 -3.96 -1.47 10.91
N VAL A 85 -3.66 -0.28 11.43
CA VAL A 85 -2.31 -0.03 11.97
C VAL A 85 -2.02 -0.87 13.21
N HIS A 86 -3.04 -1.14 14.04
CA HIS A 86 -2.90 -2.01 15.21
C HIS A 86 -2.67 -3.48 14.80
N HIS A 87 -3.23 -3.92 13.68
CA HIS A 87 -2.88 -5.21 13.09
C HIS A 87 -1.39 -5.28 12.73
N PHE A 88 -0.84 -4.22 12.13
CA PHE A 88 0.60 -4.14 11.87
C PHE A 88 1.43 -4.10 13.15
N GLN A 89 1.05 -3.31 14.16
CA GLN A 89 1.73 -3.27 15.47
C GLN A 89 1.89 -4.67 16.08
N ARG A 90 0.84 -5.51 15.99
CA ARG A 90 0.88 -6.89 16.49
C ARG A 90 1.80 -7.79 15.68
N LEU A 91 1.82 -7.62 14.36
CA LEU A 91 2.75 -8.37 13.49
C LEU A 91 4.20 -7.96 13.78
N ALA A 92 4.49 -6.67 13.84
CA ALA A 92 5.82 -6.15 14.18
C ALA A 92 6.31 -6.69 15.53
N ALA A 93 5.48 -6.59 16.58
CA ALA A 93 5.84 -7.09 17.91
C ALA A 93 6.09 -8.62 17.93
N LYS A 94 5.36 -9.40 17.12
CA LYS A 94 5.56 -10.85 16.97
C LYS A 94 6.92 -11.18 16.36
N GLU A 95 7.38 -10.36 15.43
CA GLU A 95 8.71 -10.48 14.80
C GLU A 95 9.81 -9.73 15.57
N GLY A 96 9.54 -9.33 16.82
CA GLY A 96 10.52 -8.65 17.69
C GLY A 96 10.77 -7.18 17.38
N LEU A 97 10.05 -6.59 16.41
CA LEU A 97 10.18 -5.20 16.01
C LEU A 97 9.37 -4.29 16.93
N GLN A 98 10.06 -3.49 17.76
CA GLN A 98 9.43 -2.48 18.61
C GLN A 98 9.19 -1.19 17.84
N LEU A 99 7.96 -0.68 17.88
CA LEU A 99 7.57 0.58 17.25
C LEU A 99 7.46 1.66 18.32
N ASP A 100 8.02 2.85 18.06
CA ASP A 100 7.88 4.04 18.89
C ASP A 100 6.66 4.87 18.52
N TYR A 101 6.35 4.94 17.22
CA TYR A 101 5.26 5.75 16.70
C TYR A 101 4.48 5.02 15.62
N THR A 102 3.16 5.15 15.67
CA THR A 102 2.32 4.71 14.56
C THR A 102 1.19 5.68 14.33
N ASN A 103 0.86 5.93 13.08
CA ASN A 103 -0.28 6.75 12.73
C ASN A 103 -0.93 6.26 11.42
N GLU A 104 -2.13 6.75 11.15
CA GLU A 104 -2.86 6.49 9.92
C GLU A 104 -3.09 7.81 9.17
N LEU A 105 -3.08 7.76 7.85
CA LEU A 105 -3.35 8.94 7.01
C LEU A 105 -4.48 8.64 6.03
N LEU A 106 -5.58 9.38 6.17
CA LEU A 106 -6.71 9.34 5.26
C LEU A 106 -6.33 9.95 3.91
N MET A 107 -6.57 9.23 2.83
CA MET A 107 -6.17 9.51 1.45
C MET A 107 -7.33 9.23 0.48
N ILE A 108 -7.15 9.43 -0.82
CA ILE A 108 -8.12 9.00 -1.83
C ILE A 108 -8.12 7.47 -1.94
N ASP A 109 -9.31 6.85 -1.87
CA ASP A 109 -9.47 5.42 -2.06
C ASP A 109 -9.30 5.04 -3.54
N ASN A 110 -8.75 3.85 -3.78
CA ASN A 110 -8.44 3.35 -5.11
C ASN A 110 -8.99 1.92 -5.35
N TYR A 111 -9.77 1.40 -4.40
CA TYR A 111 -10.36 0.07 -4.47
C TYR A 111 -11.67 0.10 -5.27
N LEU A 112 -11.49 -0.03 -6.58
CA LEU A 112 -12.54 0.02 -7.60
C LEU A 112 -13.78 -0.86 -7.32
N PRO A 113 -13.66 -2.07 -6.70
CA PRO A 113 -14.83 -2.91 -6.44
C PRO A 113 -15.85 -2.31 -5.46
N LEU A 114 -15.45 -1.33 -4.64
CA LEU A 114 -16.30 -0.73 -3.62
C LEU A 114 -16.50 0.78 -3.81
N TYR A 115 -15.55 1.46 -4.46
CA TYR A 115 -15.54 2.92 -4.55
C TYR A 115 -15.51 3.41 -6.00
N ASP A 116 -16.36 4.38 -6.31
CA ASP A 116 -16.26 5.19 -7.51
C ASP A 116 -15.21 6.30 -7.31
N ILE A 117 -14.22 6.37 -8.20
CA ILE A 117 -13.09 7.31 -8.05
C ILE A 117 -13.54 8.77 -8.22
N THR A 118 -14.56 9.05 -9.03
CA THR A 118 -15.08 10.42 -9.20
C THR A 118 -15.70 10.91 -7.90
N ALA A 119 -16.51 10.07 -7.25
CA ALA A 119 -17.11 10.35 -5.96
C ALA A 119 -16.06 10.46 -4.83
N GLU A 120 -14.99 9.68 -4.88
CA GLU A 120 -13.89 9.79 -3.91
C GLU A 120 -13.08 11.08 -4.07
N LEU A 121 -12.80 11.51 -5.31
CA LEU A 121 -12.12 12.77 -5.59
C LEU A 121 -12.95 13.97 -5.17
N ALA A 122 -14.28 13.91 -5.30
CA ALA A 122 -15.18 14.96 -4.80
C ALA A 122 -15.11 15.15 -3.27
N LYS A 123 -14.55 14.18 -2.54
CA LYS A 123 -14.33 14.26 -1.09
C LYS A 123 -12.89 14.63 -0.72
N GLU A 124 -11.99 14.92 -1.68
CA GLU A 124 -10.56 15.16 -1.39
C GLU A 124 -10.36 16.23 -0.32
N ASP A 125 -11.06 17.36 -0.46
CA ASP A 125 -10.93 18.50 0.46
C ASP A 125 -11.37 18.15 1.89
N SER A 126 -12.44 17.35 2.07
CA SER A 126 -12.92 16.97 3.40
C SER A 126 -11.99 15.99 4.13
N LYS A 127 -11.04 15.37 3.42
CA LYS A 127 -10.03 14.47 4.02
C LYS A 127 -8.87 15.24 4.66
N ASN A 128 -8.74 16.55 4.44
CA ASN A 128 -7.68 17.41 5.01
C ASN A 128 -6.26 16.82 4.85
N ILE A 129 -5.99 16.17 3.70
CA ILE A 129 -4.80 15.35 3.48
C ILE A 129 -3.51 16.12 3.76
N LYS A 130 -3.41 17.36 3.24
CA LYS A 130 -2.20 18.18 3.36
C LYS A 130 -1.91 18.57 4.81
N GLU A 131 -2.93 18.99 5.56
CA GLU A 131 -2.79 19.38 6.97
C GLU A 131 -2.39 18.17 7.83
N ASN A 132 -3.11 17.06 7.66
CA ASN A 132 -2.84 15.82 8.40
C ASN A 132 -1.44 15.28 8.10
N LEU A 133 -0.99 15.33 6.84
CA LEU A 133 0.36 14.94 6.46
C LEU A 133 1.42 15.86 7.08
N THR A 134 1.16 17.17 7.11
CA THR A 134 2.08 18.15 7.74
C THR A 134 2.25 17.85 9.23
N ASN A 135 1.15 17.61 9.94
CA ASN A 135 1.16 17.26 11.36
C ASN A 135 1.90 15.93 11.61
N LEU A 136 1.63 14.92 10.79
CA LEU A 136 2.29 13.62 10.86
C LEU A 136 3.80 13.72 10.63
N VAL A 137 4.25 14.50 9.65
CA VAL A 137 5.68 14.71 9.39
C VAL A 137 6.34 15.46 10.56
N ASN A 138 5.64 16.42 11.17
CA ASN A 138 6.13 17.12 12.36
C ASN A 138 6.28 16.20 13.58
N ASP A 139 5.31 15.31 13.82
CA ASP A 139 5.39 14.29 14.88
C ASP A 139 6.64 13.41 14.70
N ILE A 140 6.92 12.95 13.47
CA ILE A 140 8.08 12.12 13.15
C ILE A 140 9.39 12.90 13.34
N LYS A 141 9.44 14.17 12.93
CA LYS A 141 10.60 15.04 13.13
C LYS A 141 10.93 15.24 14.61
N GLN A 142 9.91 15.33 15.46
CA GLN A 142 10.03 15.48 16.91
C GLN A 142 10.20 14.15 17.66
N GLU A 143 10.30 13.01 16.95
CA GLU A 143 10.43 11.67 17.54
C GLU A 143 9.33 11.37 18.56
N ARG A 144 8.12 11.84 18.27
CA ARG A 144 6.98 11.67 19.16
C ARG A 144 6.72 10.18 19.38
N LYS A 145 6.81 9.71 20.63
CA LYS A 145 6.46 8.33 20.98
C LYS A 145 4.97 8.19 21.24
N SER A 146 4.26 7.51 20.34
CA SER A 146 2.82 7.28 20.48
C SER A 146 2.34 6.18 19.53
N LEU A 147 1.80 5.10 20.11
CA LEU A 147 1.11 4.06 19.35
C LEU A 147 -0.38 4.37 19.23
N LEU A 148 -0.91 4.33 18.00
CA LEU A 148 -2.33 4.56 17.75
C LEU A 148 -3.11 3.41 18.36
N LYS A 149 -4.04 3.75 19.26
CA LYS A 149 -4.89 2.78 19.95
C LYS A 149 -6.24 2.70 19.25
N GLN A 150 -6.73 1.48 19.05
CA GLN A 150 -8.01 1.23 18.41
C GLN A 150 -8.97 0.50 19.33
N LYS A 151 -10.28 0.69 19.07
CA LYS A 151 -11.36 0.16 19.90
C LYS A 151 -11.47 -1.35 19.71
N TRP A 152 -11.98 -2.07 20.71
CA TRP A 152 -12.00 -3.53 20.69
C TRP A 152 -12.86 -4.11 19.55
N TRP A 153 -13.95 -3.43 19.17
CA TRP A 153 -14.81 -3.87 18.07
C TRP A 153 -14.15 -3.70 16.69
N GLU A 154 -13.33 -2.65 16.50
CA GLU A 154 -12.53 -2.47 15.28
C GLU A 154 -11.52 -3.60 15.12
N ARG A 155 -10.99 -4.15 16.23
CA ARG A 155 -10.12 -5.33 16.22
C ARG A 155 -10.86 -6.57 15.73
N LEU A 156 -12.13 -6.74 16.09
CA LEU A 156 -12.95 -7.84 15.58
C LEU A 156 -13.22 -7.67 14.08
N ILE A 157 -13.58 -6.47 13.63
CA ILE A 157 -13.78 -6.17 12.20
C ILE A 157 -12.51 -6.50 11.40
N THR A 158 -11.37 -5.98 11.84
CA THR A 158 -10.07 -6.28 11.22
C THR A 158 -9.78 -7.77 11.23
N PHE A 159 -10.01 -8.49 12.34
CA PHE A 159 -9.75 -9.93 12.40
C PHE A 159 -10.53 -10.71 11.34
N PHE A 160 -11.84 -10.48 11.22
CA PHE A 160 -12.67 -11.17 10.23
C PHE A 160 -12.33 -10.75 8.79
N SER A 161 -12.15 -9.45 8.56
CA SER A 161 -11.78 -8.91 7.25
C SER A 161 -10.42 -9.44 6.78
N TYR A 162 -9.43 -9.46 7.67
CA TYR A 162 -8.10 -9.95 7.36
C TYR A 162 -8.06 -11.47 7.17
N LYS A 163 -8.84 -12.24 7.95
CA LYS A 163 -8.99 -13.68 7.73
C LYS A 163 -9.57 -13.99 6.35
N PHE A 164 -10.54 -13.19 5.91
CA PHE A 164 -11.11 -13.31 4.57
C PHE A 164 -10.09 -12.94 3.47
N TYR A 165 -9.30 -11.90 3.67
CA TYR A 165 -8.18 -11.55 2.79
C TYR A 165 -7.21 -12.72 2.63
N GLN A 166 -6.74 -13.28 3.75
CA GLN A 166 -5.83 -14.44 3.73
C GLN A 166 -6.45 -15.66 3.02
N PHE A 167 -7.75 -15.89 3.18
CA PHE A 167 -8.45 -16.99 2.50
C PHE A 167 -8.52 -16.82 0.98
N LYS A 168 -8.63 -15.58 0.48
CA LYS A 168 -8.74 -15.27 -0.96
C LYS A 168 -7.42 -14.89 -1.62
N ARG A 169 -6.34 -14.87 -0.84
CA ARG A 169 -5.02 -14.40 -1.25
C ARG A 169 -4.59 -15.04 -2.57
N GLY A 170 -4.03 -14.22 -3.45
CA GLY A 170 -3.49 -14.66 -4.73
C GLY A 170 -4.52 -14.79 -5.85
N ALA A 171 -5.82 -14.90 -5.55
CA ALA A 171 -6.83 -15.21 -6.56
C ALA A 171 -7.70 -14.00 -6.98
N ALA A 172 -7.33 -12.78 -6.60
CA ALA A 172 -8.12 -11.58 -6.89
C ALA A 172 -8.21 -11.28 -8.40
N ASP A 173 -7.15 -11.59 -9.14
CA ASP A 173 -7.05 -11.46 -10.60
C ASP A 173 -8.05 -12.34 -11.37
N LYS A 174 -8.62 -13.38 -10.76
CA LYS A 174 -9.70 -14.18 -11.38
C LYS A 174 -10.98 -13.38 -11.63
N LYS A 175 -11.11 -12.20 -11.01
CA LYS A 175 -12.22 -11.28 -11.25
C LYS A 175 -11.88 -10.25 -12.32
N PHE A 176 -10.67 -10.28 -12.89
CA PHE A 176 -10.22 -9.33 -13.88
C PHE A 176 -10.53 -9.87 -15.27
N SER A 177 -10.86 -8.97 -16.18
CA SER A 177 -11.02 -9.24 -17.61
C SER A 177 -10.21 -8.21 -18.40
N VAL A 178 -9.84 -8.57 -19.63
CA VAL A 178 -9.04 -7.71 -20.52
C VAL A 178 -9.84 -7.48 -21.81
N THR A 179 -10.13 -6.21 -22.11
CA THR A 179 -10.87 -5.81 -23.32
C THR A 179 -9.97 -5.85 -24.56
N GLU A 180 -10.57 -5.64 -25.73
CA GLU A 180 -9.83 -5.53 -27.00
C GLU A 180 -9.02 -4.23 -27.13
N ASP A 181 -9.23 -3.25 -26.24
CA ASP A 181 -8.45 -2.00 -26.21
C ASP A 181 -6.99 -2.22 -25.72
N CYS A 182 -6.65 -3.44 -25.31
CA CYS A 182 -5.32 -3.75 -24.81
C CYS A 182 -4.25 -3.64 -25.92
N THR A 183 -3.32 -2.70 -25.75
CA THR A 183 -2.20 -2.47 -26.68
C THR A 183 -0.94 -3.27 -26.36
N SER A 184 -0.99 -4.21 -25.40
CA SER A 184 0.20 -4.96 -24.95
C SER A 184 1.39 -4.10 -24.49
N CYS A 185 1.13 -2.87 -24.03
CA CYS A 185 2.16 -1.90 -23.61
C CYS A 185 2.98 -2.31 -22.36
N LYS A 186 2.62 -3.42 -21.70
CA LYS A 186 3.28 -4.01 -20.52
C LYS A 186 3.31 -3.15 -19.26
N VAL A 187 2.58 -2.04 -19.20
CA VAL A 187 2.49 -1.21 -17.97
C VAL A 187 1.98 -2.02 -16.78
N CYS A 188 0.97 -2.87 -16.96
CA CYS A 188 0.43 -3.72 -15.89
C CYS A 188 1.47 -4.70 -15.31
N GLU A 189 2.32 -5.28 -16.17
CA GLU A 189 3.46 -6.11 -15.76
C GLU A 189 4.52 -5.27 -15.01
N GLN A 190 4.78 -4.05 -15.47
CA GLN A 190 5.78 -3.15 -14.89
C GLN A 190 5.41 -2.64 -13.50
N VAL A 191 4.12 -2.41 -13.23
CA VAL A 191 3.64 -1.90 -11.94
C VAL A 191 3.23 -3.00 -10.97
N CYS A 192 3.35 -4.28 -11.36
CA CYS A 192 2.97 -5.39 -10.49
C CYS A 192 4.05 -5.61 -9.41
N PRO A 193 3.73 -5.44 -8.11
CA PRO A 193 4.73 -5.55 -7.04
C PRO A 193 5.20 -6.99 -6.81
N VAL A 194 4.43 -7.98 -7.26
CA VAL A 194 4.61 -9.40 -6.96
C VAL A 194 4.78 -10.24 -8.23
N ASP A 195 5.10 -9.62 -9.36
CA ASP A 195 5.36 -10.32 -10.63
C ASP A 195 4.21 -11.28 -11.03
N ASN A 196 2.95 -10.87 -10.78
CA ASN A 196 1.75 -11.65 -11.07
C ASN A 196 1.36 -11.67 -12.54
N ILE A 197 2.01 -10.87 -13.38
CA ILE A 197 1.54 -10.60 -14.73
C ILE A 197 2.68 -10.85 -15.71
N THR A 198 2.39 -11.48 -16.84
CA THR A 198 3.29 -11.49 -18.01
C THR A 198 2.48 -11.10 -19.24
N VAL A 199 2.98 -10.15 -20.02
CA VAL A 199 2.29 -9.66 -21.21
C VAL A 199 2.96 -10.19 -22.47
N LYS A 200 2.21 -11.02 -23.21
CA LYS A 200 2.52 -11.46 -24.60
C LYS A 200 1.64 -10.68 -25.59
N GLU A 201 0.43 -11.16 -25.84
CA GLU A 201 -0.61 -10.47 -26.62
C GLU A 201 -1.68 -9.83 -25.73
N LYS A 202 -1.95 -10.46 -24.58
CA LYS A 202 -2.77 -9.93 -23.48
C LYS A 202 -2.07 -10.29 -22.14
N PRO A 203 -2.42 -9.60 -21.04
CA PRO A 203 -1.95 -9.96 -19.70
C PRO A 203 -2.37 -11.38 -19.31
N ASP A 204 -1.39 -12.22 -19.01
CA ASP A 204 -1.57 -13.52 -18.35
C ASP A 204 -1.27 -13.38 -16.85
N TYR A 205 -2.05 -14.05 -16.01
CA TYR A 205 -2.00 -13.89 -14.55
C TYR A 205 -1.54 -15.16 -13.84
N HIS A 206 -0.52 -15.04 -12.99
CA HIS A 206 0.13 -16.17 -12.28
C HIS A 206 -0.55 -16.57 -10.97
N HIS A 207 -1.72 -16.01 -10.67
CA HIS A 207 -2.56 -16.33 -9.50
C HIS A 207 -1.86 -16.20 -8.13
N HIS A 208 -0.97 -15.22 -7.99
CA HIS A 208 -0.43 -14.72 -6.72
C HIS A 208 -0.67 -13.20 -6.54
N CYS A 209 -1.82 -12.71 -7.00
CA CYS A 209 -2.20 -11.30 -6.93
C CYS A 209 -2.30 -10.74 -5.50
N GLU A 210 -1.70 -9.57 -5.29
CA GLU A 210 -1.75 -8.79 -4.04
C GLU A 210 -3.09 -8.03 -3.85
N GLU A 211 -3.93 -7.95 -4.90
CA GLU A 211 -5.18 -7.16 -4.95
C GLU A 211 -4.95 -5.64 -4.78
N CYS A 212 -3.76 -5.15 -5.13
CA CYS A 212 -3.36 -3.75 -4.96
C CYS A 212 -4.03 -2.75 -5.93
N MET A 213 -4.75 -3.25 -6.95
CA MET A 213 -5.38 -2.49 -8.03
C MET A 213 -4.43 -1.65 -8.91
N ALA A 214 -3.11 -1.82 -8.81
CA ALA A 214 -2.14 -1.04 -9.61
C ALA A 214 -2.30 -1.28 -11.12
N CYS A 215 -2.39 -2.55 -11.56
CA CYS A 215 -2.52 -2.87 -12.99
C CYS A 215 -3.77 -2.28 -13.63
N ILE A 216 -4.89 -2.26 -12.89
CA ILE A 216 -6.19 -1.75 -13.38
C ILE A 216 -6.17 -0.22 -13.40
N ASN A 217 -5.75 0.42 -12.31
CA ASN A 217 -5.73 1.88 -12.21
C ASN A 217 -4.70 2.54 -13.13
N LEU A 218 -3.61 1.85 -13.47
CA LEU A 218 -2.50 2.41 -14.23
C LEU A 218 -2.44 1.90 -15.68
N CYS A 219 -3.44 1.14 -16.13
CA CYS A 219 -3.57 0.77 -17.53
C CYS A 219 -3.88 2.03 -18.36
N PRO A 220 -3.03 2.41 -19.34
CA PRO A 220 -3.24 3.63 -20.13
C PRO A 220 -4.52 3.56 -20.96
N GLU A 221 -4.89 2.37 -21.44
CA GLU A 221 -6.08 2.14 -22.27
C GLU A 221 -7.33 1.78 -21.47
N ASN A 222 -7.24 1.72 -20.13
CA ASN A 222 -8.32 1.23 -19.28
C ASN A 222 -8.83 -0.19 -19.65
N ALA A 223 -7.98 -0.98 -20.30
CA ALA A 223 -8.35 -2.27 -20.89
C ALA A 223 -8.51 -3.39 -19.86
N ILE A 224 -7.98 -3.23 -18.65
CA ILE A 224 -8.16 -4.21 -17.57
C ILE A 224 -9.36 -3.76 -16.73
N LYS A 225 -10.31 -4.68 -16.52
CA LYS A 225 -11.58 -4.42 -15.85
C LYS A 225 -11.80 -5.35 -14.68
N HIS A 226 -12.25 -4.84 -13.55
CA HIS A 226 -12.73 -5.69 -12.45
C HIS A 226 -14.23 -5.91 -12.60
N SER A 227 -14.71 -7.15 -12.41
CA SER A 227 -16.14 -7.52 -12.52
C SER A 227 -17.12 -6.80 -11.57
N LYS A 228 -16.63 -5.90 -10.72
CA LYS A 228 -17.40 -5.17 -9.70
C LYS A 228 -17.03 -3.69 -9.64
N GLU A 229 -16.27 -3.18 -10.61
CA GLU A 229 -15.84 -1.78 -10.57
C GLU A 229 -17.04 -0.84 -10.57
N GLN A 230 -17.02 0.18 -9.70
CA GLN A 230 -18.13 1.12 -9.53
C GLN A 230 -18.11 2.29 -10.53
N GLY A 231 -17.21 2.26 -11.52
CA GLY A 231 -17.06 3.28 -12.56
C GLY A 231 -15.77 3.11 -13.36
N ASP A 232 -15.62 3.88 -14.43
CA ASP A 232 -14.48 3.79 -15.35
C ASP A 232 -13.30 4.67 -14.98
N LYS A 233 -13.49 5.65 -14.08
CA LYS A 233 -12.44 6.57 -13.66
C LYS A 233 -11.36 5.80 -12.90
N ARG A 234 -10.10 6.06 -13.24
CA ARG A 234 -8.93 5.48 -12.59
C ARG A 234 -8.19 6.47 -11.72
N PHE A 235 -7.48 5.96 -10.72
CA PHE A 235 -6.75 6.77 -9.76
C PHE A 235 -5.24 6.52 -9.80
N LYS A 236 -4.49 7.62 -9.91
CA LYS A 236 -3.05 7.69 -9.62
C LYS A 236 -2.81 8.96 -8.84
N ASN A 237 -2.04 8.89 -7.76
CA ASN A 237 -1.72 10.08 -6.98
C ASN A 237 -1.00 11.11 -7.87
N LYS A 238 -1.49 12.36 -7.87
CA LYS A 238 -0.99 13.45 -8.73
C LYS A 238 0.46 13.83 -8.45
N ASN A 239 0.96 13.56 -7.25
CA ASN A 239 2.32 13.87 -6.82
C ASN A 239 3.34 12.76 -7.16
N VAL A 240 2.91 11.70 -7.86
CA VAL A 240 3.74 10.55 -8.22
C VAL A 240 3.63 10.27 -9.72
N LYS A 241 4.78 10.16 -10.39
CA LYS A 241 4.88 9.78 -11.81
C LYS A 241 4.76 8.26 -11.96
N LEU A 242 4.21 7.80 -13.07
CA LEU A 242 4.10 6.35 -13.36
C LEU A 242 5.47 5.66 -13.29
N LYS A 243 6.51 6.32 -13.83
CA LYS A 243 7.88 5.81 -13.79
C LYS A 243 8.39 5.55 -12.36
N GLU A 244 7.96 6.33 -11.36
CA GLU A 244 8.38 6.14 -9.97
C GLU A 244 7.72 4.87 -9.39
N ILE A 245 6.46 4.59 -9.75
CA ILE A 245 5.77 3.35 -9.38
C ILE A 245 6.41 2.14 -10.07
N ILE A 246 6.78 2.25 -11.34
CA ILE A 246 7.49 1.19 -12.07
C ILE A 246 8.85 0.91 -11.40
N GLN A 247 9.62 1.97 -11.12
CA GLN A 247 10.91 1.88 -10.40
C GLN A 247 10.78 1.36 -8.99
N SER A 248 9.60 1.43 -8.36
CA SER A 248 9.38 0.83 -7.04
C SER A 248 9.28 -0.70 -7.13
N ASN A 249 8.96 -1.27 -8.29
CA ASN A 249 8.63 -2.70 -8.40
C ASN A 249 9.64 -3.52 -9.21
N ARG A 250 10.61 -2.86 -9.86
CA ARG A 250 11.61 -3.46 -10.75
C ARG A 250 13.02 -3.14 -10.34
#